data_AF-A0A8J7I7K5-F1
#
_entry.id   AF-A0A8J7I7K5-F1
#
_cell.length_a   1.000
_cell.length_b   1.000
_cell.length_c   1.000
_cell.angle_alpha   90.00
_cell.angle_beta   90.00
_cell.angle_gamma   90.00
#
_symmetry.space_group_name_H-M   'P 1'
#
loop_
_entity.id
_entity.type
_entity.pdbx_description
1 polymer ?
#
loop_
_entity_poly.entity_id
_entity_poly.type
_entity_poly.pdbx_seq_one_letter_code
_entity_poly.pdbx_strand_id
1 'polypeptide(L)'
;MKLSDLSTETLEKTKSVRWDRIIEKHEGPEDWESVFRYSEPEFIEVEGYPVLLPVDKSHHPNISIIRCIWSADNNSATLFLSDTTYEDDPFFSGFMAVCDRPLDEEFFLAILYHEWFIIEKATVFK
;
A
#
# COMPACT_ATOMS: atom_id res chain seq x y z
N MET A 1 -7.23 -7.35 10.22
CA MET A 1 -6.92 -6.39 11.31
C MET A 1 -7.75 -5.13 11.08
N LYS A 2 -8.12 -4.37 12.12
CA LYS A 2 -8.75 -3.04 11.98
C LYS A 2 -7.84 -1.96 12.52
N LEU A 3 -7.89 -0.77 11.90
CA LEU A 3 -7.16 0.39 12.42
C LEU A 3 -7.55 0.73 13.87
N SER A 4 -8.83 0.53 14.23
CA SER A 4 -9.34 0.71 15.59
C SER A 4 -8.75 -0.24 16.63
N ASP A 5 -8.14 -1.35 16.20
CA ASP A 5 -7.54 -2.34 17.08
C ASP A 5 -6.08 -2.00 17.43
N LEU A 6 -5.49 -0.99 16.77
CA LEU A 6 -4.12 -0.58 17.02
C LEU A 6 -3.97 0.09 18.39
N SER A 7 -2.87 -0.22 19.07
CA SER A 7 -2.50 0.49 20.29
C SER A 7 -2.14 1.94 19.97
N THR A 8 -2.23 2.83 20.96
CA THR A 8 -1.77 4.21 20.80
C THR A 8 -0.29 4.27 20.41
N GLU A 9 0.55 3.41 20.98
CA GLU A 9 1.97 3.33 20.65
C GLU A 9 2.20 2.94 19.19
N THR A 10 1.51 1.90 18.71
CA THR A 10 1.56 1.45 17.32
C THR A 10 1.07 2.53 16.36
N LEU A 11 0.01 3.26 16.73
CA LEU A 11 -0.53 4.34 15.92
C LEU A 11 0.45 5.51 15.82
N GLU A 12 1.08 5.92 16.92
CA GLU A 12 2.10 6.98 16.91
C GLU A 12 3.36 6.55 16.14
N LYS A 13 3.78 5.29 16.28
CA LYS A 13 4.85 4.69 15.46
C LYS A 13 4.52 4.81 13.97
N THR A 14 3.30 4.43 13.59
CA THR A 14 2.82 4.49 12.19
C THR A 14 2.81 5.91 11.66
N LYS A 15 2.28 6.89 12.42
CA LYS A 15 2.27 8.32 12.06
C LYS A 15 3.66 8.88 11.78
N SER A 16 4.68 8.39 12.48
CA SER A 16 6.05 8.85 12.31
C SER A 16 6.71 8.42 11.00
N VAL A 17 6.10 7.47 10.28
CA VAL A 17 6.62 6.95 9.02
C VAL A 17 6.25 7.86 7.85
N ARG A 18 7.25 8.11 7.00
CA ARG A 18 7.08 8.78 5.71
C ARG A 18 6.92 7.75 4.60
N TRP A 19 6.21 8.13 3.56
CA TRP A 19 6.07 7.33 2.36
C TRP A 19 6.24 8.20 1.13
N ASP A 20 6.72 7.61 0.04
CA ASP A 20 7.00 8.31 -1.20
C ASP A 20 5.92 8.02 -2.26
N ARG A 21 5.63 9.04 -3.08
CA ARG A 21 4.89 8.93 -4.32
C ARG A 21 5.75 9.51 -5.45
N ILE A 22 6.04 8.74 -6.50
CA ILE A 22 6.99 9.17 -7.55
C ILE A 22 6.27 9.97 -8.65
N ILE A 23 5.59 11.07 -8.35
CA ILE A 23 4.95 11.88 -9.42
C ILE A 23 6.00 12.69 -10.18
N GLU A 24 6.98 13.28 -9.46
CA GLU A 24 8.18 14.00 -9.92
C GLU A 24 9.02 14.32 -8.65
N LYS A 25 10.29 14.77 -8.75
CA LYS A 25 11.17 15.01 -7.56
C LYS A 25 10.63 16.08 -6.57
N HIS A 26 9.56 16.78 -6.92
CA HIS A 26 9.03 17.92 -6.17
C HIS A 26 7.80 17.61 -5.32
N GLU A 27 7.24 16.40 -5.40
CA GLU A 27 6.07 16.00 -4.64
C GLU A 27 6.45 14.82 -3.73
N GLY A 28 6.55 15.07 -2.42
CA GLY A 28 6.97 14.12 -1.40
C GLY A 28 8.24 14.51 -0.62
N PRO A 29 8.59 13.79 0.46
CA PRO A 29 7.86 12.64 1.01
C PRO A 29 6.55 13.05 1.68
N GLU A 30 5.53 12.22 1.53
CA GLU A 30 4.27 12.32 2.27
C GLU A 30 4.45 11.70 3.68
N ASP A 31 3.56 12.01 4.60
CA ASP A 31 3.55 11.40 5.95
C ASP A 31 2.23 10.72 6.27
N TRP A 32 2.31 9.62 7.03
CA TRP A 32 1.14 8.86 7.47
C TRP A 32 0.25 9.64 8.44
N GLU A 33 0.80 10.64 9.15
CA GLU A 33 0.00 11.54 9.99
C GLU A 33 -1.03 12.32 9.14
N SER A 34 -0.63 12.83 7.99
CA SER A 34 -1.48 13.55 7.06
C SER A 34 -2.53 12.63 6.45
N VAL A 35 -2.15 11.40 6.09
CA VAL A 35 -3.12 10.38 5.64
C VAL A 35 -4.19 10.15 6.71
N PHE A 36 -3.82 9.93 7.97
CA PHE A 36 -4.80 9.76 9.05
C PHE A 36 -5.64 11.00 9.36
N ARG A 37 -5.16 12.19 8.99
CA ARG A 37 -5.87 13.46 9.21
C ARG A 37 -6.91 13.73 8.13
N TYR A 38 -6.63 13.37 6.88
CA TYR A 38 -7.41 13.80 5.71
C TYR A 38 -8.10 12.66 4.96
N SER A 39 -7.78 11.40 5.30
CA SER A 39 -8.30 10.20 4.66
C SER A 39 -8.82 9.20 5.71
N GLU A 40 -9.49 8.16 5.25
CA GLU A 40 -9.99 7.04 6.04
C GLU A 40 -9.31 5.72 5.63
N PRO A 41 -7.98 5.57 5.82
CA PRO A 41 -7.29 4.34 5.46
C PRO A 41 -7.73 3.19 6.37
N GLU A 42 -7.66 1.97 5.83
CA GLU A 42 -7.96 0.75 6.55
C GLU A 42 -7.04 -0.38 6.06
N PHE A 43 -6.87 -1.42 6.86
CA PHE A 43 -6.10 -2.59 6.42
C PHE A 43 -6.83 -3.36 5.31
N ILE A 44 -6.07 -3.70 4.27
CA ILE A 44 -6.41 -4.74 3.31
C ILE A 44 -5.64 -6.03 3.66
N GLU A 45 -6.24 -7.19 3.43
CA GLU A 45 -5.56 -8.47 3.63
C GLU A 45 -4.90 -8.92 2.32
N VAL A 46 -3.61 -9.21 2.35
CA VAL A 46 -2.83 -9.71 1.21
C VAL A 46 -2.13 -10.99 1.63
N GLU A 47 -2.53 -12.12 1.04
CA GLU A 47 -1.98 -13.46 1.34
C GLU A 47 -1.88 -13.78 2.85
N GLY A 48 -2.86 -13.33 3.63
CA GLY A 48 -2.93 -13.54 5.08
C GLY A 48 -2.24 -12.49 5.94
N TYR A 49 -1.60 -11.48 5.34
CA TYR A 49 -0.98 -10.36 6.06
C TYR A 49 -1.81 -9.08 5.93
N PRO A 50 -2.03 -8.33 7.02
CA PRO A 50 -2.61 -7.00 6.95
C PRO A 50 -1.61 -6.01 6.32
N VAL A 51 -2.06 -5.24 5.34
CA VAL A 51 -1.29 -4.18 4.69
C VAL A 51 -2.08 -2.88 4.77
N LEU A 52 -1.43 -1.80 5.17
CA LEU A 52 -1.99 -0.46 5.17
C LEU A 52 -1.47 0.32 3.96
N LEU A 53 -2.38 0.66 3.04
CA LEU A 53 -2.12 1.46 1.84
C LEU A 53 -2.60 2.90 2.06
N PRO A 54 -1.98 3.92 1.43
CA PRO A 54 -2.34 5.32 1.61
C PRO A 54 -3.55 5.70 0.73
N VAL A 55 -4.62 4.93 0.82
CA VAL A 55 -5.90 5.13 0.11
C VAL A 55 -7.06 4.97 1.09
N ASP A 56 -8.21 5.55 0.75
CA ASP A 56 -9.41 5.41 1.57
C ASP A 56 -9.94 3.97 1.53
N LYS A 57 -10.54 3.52 2.63
CA LYS A 57 -11.19 2.20 2.72
C LYS A 57 -12.27 1.98 1.65
N SER A 58 -12.83 3.05 1.10
CA SER A 58 -13.82 3.02 0.01
C SER A 58 -13.22 2.48 -1.30
N HIS A 59 -11.89 2.51 -1.46
CA HIS A 59 -11.19 1.97 -2.63
C HIS A 59 -11.10 0.43 -2.58
N HIS A 60 -11.11 -0.17 -1.39
CA HIS A 60 -10.82 -1.59 -1.21
C HIS A 60 -11.65 -2.54 -2.08
N PRO A 61 -12.97 -2.32 -2.29
CA PRO A 61 -13.77 -3.18 -3.18
C PRO A 61 -13.30 -3.18 -4.64
N ASN A 62 -12.55 -2.15 -5.06
CA ASN A 62 -12.04 -1.97 -6.43
C ASN A 62 -10.55 -2.33 -6.54
N ILE A 63 -9.91 -2.73 -5.44
CA ILE A 63 -8.50 -3.11 -5.42
C ILE A 63 -8.36 -4.61 -5.69
N SER A 64 -7.54 -4.96 -6.69
CA SER A 64 -7.12 -6.34 -6.94
C SER A 64 -5.60 -6.47 -6.89
N ILE A 65 -5.09 -7.43 -6.12
CA ILE A 65 -3.65 -7.72 -6.07
C ILE A 65 -3.28 -8.59 -7.28
N ILE A 66 -2.42 -8.03 -8.15
CA ILE A 66 -1.95 -8.69 -9.37
C ILE A 66 -0.72 -9.55 -9.06
N ARG A 67 0.19 -9.04 -8.23
CA ARG A 67 1.40 -9.74 -7.80
C ARG A 67 1.83 -9.28 -6.43
N CYS A 68 2.21 -10.24 -5.59
CA CYS A 68 2.89 -9.99 -4.32
C CYS A 68 4.30 -10.60 -4.37
N ILE A 69 5.30 -9.90 -3.85
CA ILE A 69 6.67 -10.38 -3.72
C ILE A 69 7.13 -10.09 -2.29
N TRP A 70 7.29 -11.15 -1.49
CA TRP A 70 7.81 -11.06 -0.13
C TRP A 70 9.34 -11.07 -0.13
N SER A 71 9.95 -10.27 0.75
CA SER A 71 11.36 -10.40 1.06
C SER A 71 11.64 -11.73 1.75
N ALA A 72 12.88 -12.25 1.65
CA ALA A 72 13.24 -13.54 2.20
C ALA A 72 13.12 -13.61 3.74
N ASP A 73 13.29 -12.48 4.41
CA ASP A 73 13.12 -12.31 5.86
C ASP A 73 11.69 -11.92 6.25
N ASN A 74 10.79 -11.80 5.28
CA ASN A 74 9.41 -11.40 5.44
C ASN A 74 9.24 -10.02 6.08
N ASN A 75 10.22 -9.12 6.02
CA ASN A 75 10.13 -7.77 6.59
C ASN A 75 9.67 -6.71 5.57
N SER A 76 9.66 -7.04 4.28
CA SER A 76 9.18 -6.16 3.23
C SER A 76 8.32 -6.92 2.22
N ALA A 77 7.42 -6.19 1.57
CA ALA A 77 6.58 -6.69 0.49
C ALA A 77 6.58 -5.70 -0.66
N THR A 78 6.57 -6.21 -1.89
CA THR A 78 6.27 -5.42 -3.08
C THR A 78 4.97 -5.91 -3.68
N LEU A 79 4.00 -5.02 -3.77
CA LEU A 79 2.68 -5.26 -4.33
C LEU A 79 2.56 -4.59 -5.68
N PHE A 80 2.01 -5.31 -6.64
CA PHE A 80 1.45 -4.75 -7.87
C PHE A 80 -0.05 -4.98 -7.80
N LEU A 81 -0.83 -3.93 -7.95
CA LEU A 81 -2.28 -3.96 -7.82
C LEU A 81 -2.94 -3.11 -8.89
N SER A 82 -4.22 -3.40 -9.15
CA SER A 82 -5.13 -2.49 -9.84
C SER A 82 -6.05 -1.84 -8.81
N ASP A 83 -6.36 -0.56 -8.97
CA ASP A 83 -7.40 0.17 -8.26
C ASP A 83 -8.31 0.86 -9.28
N THR A 84 -9.52 0.34 -9.45
CA THR A 84 -10.49 0.85 -10.44
C THR A 84 -11.48 1.86 -9.87
N THR A 85 -11.17 2.46 -8.71
CA THR A 85 -12.07 3.40 -8.00
C THR A 85 -12.48 4.61 -8.85
N TYR A 86 -11.57 5.14 -9.65
CA TYR A 86 -11.85 6.30 -10.52
C TYR A 86 -12.00 5.94 -11.99
N GLU A 87 -11.24 4.95 -12.47
CA GLU A 87 -11.24 4.56 -13.87
C GLU A 87 -10.93 3.06 -13.99
N ASP A 88 -11.66 2.38 -14.87
CA ASP A 88 -11.48 0.94 -15.18
C ASP A 88 -10.72 0.78 -16.50
N ASP A 89 -9.54 1.38 -16.56
CA ASP A 89 -8.59 1.28 -17.67
C ASP A 89 -7.22 0.82 -17.11
N PRO A 90 -6.62 -0.27 -17.61
CA PRO A 90 -5.30 -0.74 -17.18
C PRO A 90 -4.17 0.31 -17.25
N PHE A 91 -4.33 1.34 -18.07
CA PHE A 91 -3.40 2.46 -18.17
C PHE A 91 -3.44 3.39 -16.96
N PHE A 92 -4.61 3.55 -16.32
CA PHE A 92 -4.85 4.49 -15.23
C PHE A 92 -5.10 3.82 -13.88
N SER A 93 -5.38 2.52 -13.87
CA SER A 93 -5.74 1.78 -12.66
C SER A 93 -4.55 1.06 -12.00
N GLY A 94 -3.35 1.08 -12.56
CA GLY A 94 -2.22 0.34 -12.00
C GLY A 94 -1.49 1.08 -10.88
N PHE A 95 -1.28 0.41 -9.74
CA PHE A 95 -0.43 0.88 -8.65
C PHE A 95 0.59 -0.16 -8.18
N MET A 96 1.76 0.31 -7.77
CA MET A 96 2.81 -0.45 -7.10
C MET A 96 2.98 0.10 -5.69
N ALA A 97 2.99 -0.81 -4.71
CA ALA A 97 3.33 -0.47 -3.34
C ALA A 97 4.61 -1.21 -2.91
N VAL A 98 5.52 -0.50 -2.23
CA VAL A 98 6.55 -1.14 -1.41
C VAL A 98 6.16 -0.92 0.03
N CYS A 99 6.11 -1.99 0.79
CA CYS A 99 5.66 -1.97 2.18
C CYS A 99 6.72 -2.60 3.07
N ASP A 100 6.95 -1.99 4.23
CA ASP A 100 7.82 -2.53 5.27
C ASP A 100 7.00 -2.87 6.51
N ARG A 101 7.42 -3.91 7.23
CA ARG A 101 6.88 -4.27 8.53
C ARG A 101 7.51 -3.36 9.60
N PRO A 102 6.72 -2.55 10.32
CA PRO A 102 7.25 -1.81 11.45
C PRO A 102 7.77 -2.77 12.54
N LEU A 103 8.80 -2.35 13.27
CA LEU A 103 9.40 -3.18 14.32
C LEU A 103 8.34 -3.63 15.34
N ASP A 104 8.35 -4.93 15.65
CA ASP A 104 7.44 -5.60 16.59
C ASP A 104 5.94 -5.52 16.21
N GLU A 105 5.63 -5.31 14.93
CA GLU A 105 4.25 -5.31 14.43
C GLU A 105 4.00 -6.47 13.44
N GLU A 106 2.75 -6.93 13.35
CA GLU A 106 2.33 -8.05 12.49
C GLU A 106 1.67 -7.58 11.17
N PHE A 107 1.80 -6.31 10.83
CA PHE A 107 1.26 -5.70 9.61
C PHE A 107 2.36 -5.03 8.78
N PHE A 108 2.04 -4.74 7.53
CA PHE A 108 2.91 -4.00 6.63
C PHE A 108 2.36 -2.60 6.35
N LEU A 109 3.27 -1.64 6.22
CA LEU A 109 2.96 -0.25 6.00
C LEU A 109 3.58 0.19 4.67
N ALA A 110 2.80 0.78 3.77
CA ALA A 110 3.36 1.31 2.53
C ALA A 110 4.36 2.45 2.83
N ILE A 111 5.55 2.31 2.27
CA ILE A 111 6.61 3.34 2.24
C ILE A 111 6.81 3.89 0.82
N LEU A 112 6.24 3.22 -0.18
CA LEU A 112 6.10 3.70 -1.55
C LEU A 112 4.71 3.33 -2.03
N TYR A 113 4.00 4.26 -2.66
CA TYR A 113 2.76 3.98 -3.38
C TYR A 113 2.71 4.81 -4.64
N HIS A 114 2.77 4.16 -5.81
CA HIS A 114 2.95 4.87 -7.07
C HIS A 114 2.23 4.21 -8.24
N GLU A 115 1.85 5.02 -9.22
CA GLU A 115 1.22 4.57 -10.45
C GLU A 115 2.19 3.75 -11.30
N TRP A 116 1.67 2.73 -11.99
CA TRP A 116 2.41 1.98 -13.00
C TRP A 116 1.43 1.48 -14.06
N PHE A 117 1.93 1.20 -15.26
CA PHE A 117 1.10 0.59 -16.29
C PHE A 117 0.93 -0.90 -16.02
N ILE A 118 -0.30 -1.38 -15.93
CA ILE A 118 -0.54 -2.81 -15.81
C ILE A 118 -0.10 -3.50 -17.11
N ILE A 119 1.02 -4.22 -17.04
CA ILE A 119 1.52 -5.03 -18.15
C ILE A 119 1.00 -6.45 -17.97
N GLU A 120 0.34 -7.00 -18.99
CA GLU A 120 -0.08 -8.40 -18.99
C GLU A 120 1.13 -9.32 -18.77
N LYS A 121 0.95 -10.37 -17.95
CA LYS A 121 2.01 -11.34 -17.68
C LYS A 121 2.41 -12.04 -18.98
N ALA A 122 3.60 -11.70 -19.48
CA ALA A 122 4.12 -12.33 -20.69
C ALA A 122 4.26 -13.85 -20.49
N THR A 123 3.89 -14.61 -21.51
CA THR A 123 3.89 -16.10 -21.47
C THR A 123 5.26 -16.71 -21.19
N VAL A 124 6.32 -15.95 -21.39
CA VAL A 124 7.71 -16.33 -21.07
C VAL A 124 7.99 -16.42 -19.57
N PHE A 125 7.15 -15.83 -18.72
CA PHE A 125 7.34 -15.76 -17.26
C PHE A 125 6.35 -16.64 -16.48
N LYS A 126 5.82 -17.72 -17.07
CA LYS A 126 4.84 -18.60 -16.40
C LYS A 126 5.27 -19.01 -14.99
#